data_AF-A0A653R5R2-F1
#
_entry.id   AF-A0A653R5R2-F1
#
_cell.length_a   1.000
_cell.length_b   1.000
_cell.length_c   1.000
_cell.angle_alpha   90.00
_cell.angle_beta   90.00
_cell.angle_gamma   90.00
#
_symmetry.space_group_name_H-M   'P 1'
#
loop_
_entity.id
_entity.type
_entity.pdbx_description
1 polymer ?
#
loop_
_entity_poly.entity_id
_entity_poly.type
_entity_poly.pdbx_seq_one_letter_code
_entity_poly.pdbx_strand_id
1 'polypeptide(L)'
;MFKIGWQVFRERLPALVGPRRRRRIRLVGSIAVVVAFVGLVVLALTTDAFDATPLPLAGRVVVGLLLSVGFGCLAAACVPSGPKGWAIAPIPGIGWRTQEAVARYHRRNPPPVDPKHRDAVLDRLPETRDLLVRSALGGLLLLTGCAATLLAVVVVDVAAISAGTGLSRLPLFWFFLGITGATTGIGGLRTLGRQEQLRVEAEALPPVPPPLPPRGRPGARSGSKLALPEE
;
A
#
# COMPACT_ATOMS: atom_id res chain seq x y z
N MET A 1 1.63 -1.26 -18.30
CA MET A 1 1.74 -1.66 -16.87
C MET A 1 1.19 -0.59 -15.93
N PHE A 2 1.91 0.51 -15.66
CA PHE A 2 1.48 1.50 -14.64
C PHE A 2 0.15 2.19 -14.97
N LYS A 3 -0.05 2.62 -16.24
CA LYS A 3 -1.31 3.23 -16.69
C LYS A 3 -2.52 2.31 -16.47
N ILE A 4 -2.37 1.02 -16.77
CA ILE A 4 -3.40 -0.02 -16.57
C ILE A 4 -3.71 -0.16 -15.08
N GLY A 5 -2.68 -0.32 -14.24
CA GLY A 5 -2.86 -0.42 -12.79
C GLY A 5 -3.48 0.83 -12.17
N TRP A 6 -3.14 2.02 -12.67
CA TRP A 6 -3.75 3.28 -12.26
C TRP A 6 -5.22 3.38 -12.62
N GLN A 7 -5.60 2.91 -13.82
CA GLN A 7 -7.00 2.86 -14.23
C GLN A 7 -7.82 1.92 -13.34
N VAL A 8 -7.33 0.69 -13.12
CA VAL A 8 -7.97 -0.29 -12.24
C VAL A 8 -8.10 0.25 -10.81
N PHE A 9 -7.04 0.89 -10.30
CA PHE A 9 -7.07 1.55 -9.00
C PHE A 9 -8.19 2.59 -8.92
N ARG A 10 -8.27 3.49 -9.91
CA ARG A 10 -9.28 4.57 -9.93
C ARG A 10 -10.70 4.03 -9.99
N GLU A 11 -10.93 2.97 -10.75
CA GLU A 11 -12.25 2.34 -10.91
C GLU A 11 -12.69 1.55 -9.67
N ARG A 12 -11.76 0.86 -8.98
CA ARG A 12 -12.08 0.02 -7.81
C ARG A 12 -12.06 0.76 -6.48
N LEU A 13 -11.28 1.84 -6.36
CA LEU A 13 -11.16 2.58 -5.10
C LEU A 13 -12.51 3.07 -4.53
N PRO A 14 -13.50 3.55 -5.32
CA PRO A 14 -14.81 3.96 -4.80
C PRO A 14 -15.62 2.81 -4.23
N ALA A 15 -15.54 1.63 -4.86
CA ALA A 15 -16.24 0.43 -4.41
C ALA A 15 -15.64 -0.12 -3.10
N LEU A 16 -14.31 -0.05 -2.95
CA LEU A 16 -13.60 -0.65 -1.82
C LEU A 16 -13.50 0.25 -0.59
N VAL A 17 -13.42 1.56 -0.80
CA VAL A 17 -13.32 2.55 0.28
C VAL A 17 -14.61 3.34 0.32
N GLY A 18 -15.53 2.85 1.16
CA GLY A 18 -16.83 3.48 1.35
C GLY A 18 -16.75 4.95 1.80
N PRO A 19 -17.83 5.74 1.60
CA PRO A 19 -17.83 7.18 1.79
C PRO A 19 -17.48 7.60 3.23
N ARG A 20 -17.93 6.82 4.23
CA ARG A 20 -17.60 7.04 5.64
C ARG A 20 -16.09 6.96 5.92
N ARG A 21 -15.40 5.99 5.33
CA ARG A 21 -13.94 5.83 5.48
C ARG A 21 -13.17 6.94 4.77
N ARG A 22 -13.58 7.30 3.55
CA ARG A 22 -12.99 8.46 2.85
C ARG A 22 -13.15 9.75 3.64
N ARG A 23 -14.30 9.95 4.30
CA ARG A 23 -14.52 11.09 5.19
C ARG A 23 -13.58 11.02 6.40
N ARG A 24 -13.45 9.86 7.04
CA ARG A 24 -12.52 9.69 8.18
C ARG A 24 -11.07 9.94 7.80
N ILE A 25 -10.58 9.42 6.68
CA ILE A 25 -9.22 9.66 6.17
C ILE A 25 -8.99 11.16 5.99
N ARG A 26 -9.93 11.85 5.33
CA ARG A 26 -9.86 13.30 5.14
C ARG A 26 -9.90 14.09 6.46
N LEU A 27 -10.80 13.72 7.38
CA LEU A 27 -10.95 14.39 8.67
C LEU A 27 -9.71 14.22 9.55
N VAL A 28 -9.20 13.01 9.68
CA VAL A 28 -7.99 12.73 10.47
C VAL A 28 -6.79 13.45 9.85
N GLY A 29 -6.64 13.38 8.53
CA GLY A 29 -5.61 14.12 7.82
C GLY A 29 -5.70 15.62 8.04
N SER A 30 -6.89 16.22 7.85
CA SER A 30 -7.08 17.67 8.04
C SER A 30 -6.84 18.12 9.47
N ILE A 31 -7.32 17.37 10.46
CA ILE A 31 -7.08 17.67 11.88
C ILE A 31 -5.57 17.61 12.18
N ALA A 32 -4.89 16.57 11.70
CA ALA A 32 -3.45 16.43 11.90
C ALA A 32 -2.64 17.56 11.23
N VAL A 33 -3.03 18.03 10.02
CA VAL A 33 -2.41 19.23 9.40
C VAL A 33 -2.57 20.44 10.31
N VAL A 34 -3.79 20.72 10.79
CA VAL A 34 -4.05 21.90 11.62
C VAL A 34 -3.28 21.82 12.94
N VAL A 35 -3.32 20.67 13.62
CA VAL A 35 -2.62 20.46 14.89
C VAL A 35 -1.10 20.58 14.72
N ALA A 36 -0.54 19.98 13.66
CA ALA A 36 0.90 20.09 13.37
C ALA A 36 1.29 21.54 13.06
N PHE A 37 0.49 22.26 12.26
CA PHE A 37 0.77 23.65 11.92
C PHE A 37 0.72 24.56 13.16
N VAL A 38 -0.34 24.45 13.96
CA VAL A 38 -0.47 25.21 15.21
C VAL A 38 0.68 24.89 16.16
N GLY A 39 1.05 23.61 16.29
CA GLY A 39 2.20 23.19 17.09
C GLY A 39 3.52 23.80 16.61
N LEU A 40 3.75 23.85 15.29
CA LEU A 40 4.92 24.51 14.70
C LEU A 40 4.92 26.02 14.96
N VAL A 41 3.77 26.69 14.88
CA VAL A 41 3.64 28.12 15.20
C VAL A 41 3.90 28.37 16.68
N VAL A 42 3.35 27.57 17.58
CA VAL A 42 3.62 27.70 19.02
C VAL A 42 5.10 27.48 19.30
N LEU A 43 5.70 26.44 18.70
CA LEU A 43 7.13 26.18 18.84
C LEU A 43 7.95 27.38 18.35
N ALA A 44 7.57 27.98 17.22
CA ALA A 44 8.20 29.19 16.68
C ALA A 44 8.13 30.38 17.63
N LEU A 45 7.01 30.57 18.33
CA LEU A 45 6.82 31.68 19.26
C LEU A 45 7.54 31.44 20.60
N THR A 46 7.72 30.18 20.99
CA THR A 46 8.37 29.81 22.27
C THR A 46 9.87 29.57 22.17
N THR A 47 10.42 29.45 20.95
CA THR A 47 11.83 29.13 20.74
C THR A 47 12.46 30.10 19.75
N ASP A 48 13.64 30.63 20.09
CA ASP A 48 14.46 31.47 19.19
C ASP A 48 14.96 30.70 17.95
N ALA A 49 14.72 29.38 17.89
CA ALA A 49 15.07 28.52 16.76
C ALA A 49 14.46 29.00 15.43
N PHE A 50 13.32 29.70 15.48
CA PHE A 50 12.68 30.26 14.30
C PHE A 50 13.31 31.56 13.80
N ASP A 51 13.96 32.34 14.66
CA ASP A 51 14.69 33.54 14.23
C ASP A 51 16.07 33.21 13.69
N ALA A 52 16.64 32.07 14.10
CA ALA A 52 17.86 31.52 13.54
C ALA A 52 17.71 30.98 12.10
N THR A 53 16.47 30.80 11.58
CA THR A 53 16.28 30.33 10.20
C THR A 53 16.35 31.49 9.21
N PRO A 54 17.22 31.41 8.18
CA PRO A 54 17.48 32.49 7.21
C PRO A 54 16.38 32.61 6.14
N LEU A 55 15.12 32.48 6.55
CA LEU A 55 13.95 32.53 5.68
C LEU A 55 13.11 33.77 6.00
N PRO A 56 12.58 34.49 5.00
CA PRO A 56 11.56 35.52 5.22
C PRO A 56 10.30 34.88 5.79
N LEU A 57 9.46 35.68 6.46
CA LEU A 57 8.24 35.21 7.13
C LEU A 57 7.33 34.36 6.22
N ALA A 58 7.17 34.77 4.95
CA ALA A 58 6.42 34.00 3.96
C ALA A 58 7.04 32.61 3.70
N GLY A 59 8.36 32.51 3.61
CA GLY A 59 9.07 31.23 3.45
C GLY A 59 8.90 30.31 4.66
N ARG A 60 8.94 30.86 5.88
CA ARG A 60 8.70 30.12 7.13
C ARG A 60 7.27 29.52 7.16
N VAL A 61 6.27 30.29 6.74
CA VAL A 61 4.87 29.82 6.64
C VAL A 61 4.75 28.69 5.62
N VAL A 62 5.37 28.81 4.45
CA VAL A 62 5.34 27.77 3.41
C VAL A 62 5.99 26.47 3.89
N VAL A 63 7.16 26.55 4.53
CA VAL A 63 7.85 25.38 5.12
C VAL A 63 6.99 24.73 6.20
N GLY A 64 6.40 25.54 7.10
CA GLY A 64 5.48 25.07 8.13
C GLY A 64 4.28 24.34 7.53
N LEU A 65 3.65 24.91 6.49
CA LEU A 65 2.54 24.27 5.78
C LEU A 65 2.93 22.94 5.14
N LEU A 66 4.06 22.89 4.45
CA LEU A 66 4.56 21.66 3.80
C LEU A 66 4.84 20.54 4.81
N LEU A 67 5.48 20.87 5.94
CA LEU A 67 5.69 19.92 7.03
C LEU A 67 4.35 19.43 7.61
N SER A 68 3.42 20.35 7.83
CA SER A 68 2.07 20.04 8.33
C SER A 68 1.30 19.11 7.40
N VAL A 69 1.36 19.36 6.09
CA VAL A 69 0.80 18.48 5.06
C VAL A 69 1.45 17.11 5.11
N GLY A 70 2.76 17.05 5.27
CA GLY A 70 3.51 15.81 5.51
C GLY A 70 2.94 14.97 6.65
N PHE A 71 2.78 15.57 7.82
CA PHE A 71 2.17 14.94 9.00
C PHE A 71 0.70 14.56 8.77
N GLY A 72 -0.07 15.41 8.09
CA GLY A 72 -1.47 15.12 7.75
C GLY A 72 -1.62 13.90 6.85
N CYS A 73 -0.76 13.79 5.83
CA CYS A 73 -0.71 12.64 4.94
C CYS A 73 -0.28 11.35 5.67
N LEU A 74 0.69 11.44 6.58
CA LEU A 74 1.09 10.33 7.44
C LEU A 74 -0.06 9.86 8.33
N ALA A 75 -0.72 10.79 9.03
CA ALA A 75 -1.87 10.48 9.87
C ALA A 75 -3.03 9.87 9.07
N ALA A 76 -3.28 10.38 7.87
CA ALA A 76 -4.28 9.83 6.94
C ALA A 76 -3.92 8.40 6.48
N ALA A 77 -2.64 8.12 6.23
CA ALA A 77 -2.16 6.79 5.86
C ALA A 77 -2.31 5.76 7.00
N CYS A 78 -2.24 6.21 8.25
CA CYS A 78 -2.47 5.36 9.43
C CYS A 78 -3.96 5.02 9.67
N VAL A 79 -4.90 5.65 8.96
CA VAL A 79 -6.32 5.32 9.08
C VAL A 79 -6.61 3.99 8.39
N PRO A 80 -7.24 3.02 9.08
CA PRO A 80 -7.55 1.72 8.48
C PRO A 80 -8.42 1.86 7.22
N SER A 81 -7.89 1.43 6.07
CA SER A 81 -8.58 1.48 4.78
C SER A 81 -9.54 0.29 4.56
N GLY A 82 -9.31 -0.85 5.22
CA GLY A 82 -10.11 -2.08 5.12
C GLY A 82 -10.74 -2.59 6.42
N PRO A 83 -11.63 -3.60 6.34
CA PRO A 83 -12.18 -4.31 7.52
C PRO A 83 -11.07 -4.95 8.36
N LYS A 84 -11.32 -5.27 9.64
CA LYS A 84 -10.30 -5.92 10.49
C LYS A 84 -9.81 -7.21 9.81
N GLY A 85 -8.50 -7.45 9.84
CA GLY A 85 -7.89 -8.63 9.20
C GLY A 85 -7.67 -8.52 7.69
N TRP A 86 -8.04 -7.42 7.04
CA TRP A 86 -7.86 -7.27 5.59
C TRP A 86 -6.40 -7.45 5.14
N ALA A 87 -5.41 -7.12 5.98
CA ALA A 87 -4.00 -7.24 5.60
C ALA A 87 -3.50 -8.70 5.54
N ILE A 88 -4.30 -9.67 6.00
CA ILE A 88 -3.97 -11.09 5.97
C ILE A 88 -4.58 -11.65 4.69
N ALA A 89 -3.73 -12.07 3.76
CA ALA A 89 -4.19 -12.82 2.59
C ALA A 89 -4.85 -14.12 3.07
N PRO A 90 -6.04 -14.47 2.58
CA PRO A 90 -6.70 -15.71 3.00
C PRO A 90 -5.84 -16.92 2.67
N ILE A 91 -5.83 -17.90 3.56
CA ILE A 91 -5.13 -19.17 3.35
C ILE A 91 -5.80 -19.84 2.15
N PRO A 92 -5.08 -20.11 1.06
CA PRO A 92 -5.75 -20.64 -0.10
C PRO A 92 -6.15 -22.09 0.11
N GLY A 93 -7.38 -22.45 -0.28
CA GLY A 93 -7.86 -23.84 -0.33
C GLY A 93 -7.19 -24.71 -1.41
N ILE A 94 -6.16 -24.19 -2.07
CA ILE A 94 -5.45 -24.84 -3.17
C ILE A 94 -4.13 -25.41 -2.63
N GLY A 95 -3.78 -26.65 -3.04
CA GLY A 95 -2.54 -27.32 -2.62
C GLY A 95 -1.27 -26.49 -2.86
N TRP A 96 -0.28 -26.67 -1.98
CA TRP A 96 0.96 -25.88 -1.94
C TRP A 96 1.73 -25.87 -3.27
N ARG A 97 1.74 -26.97 -4.04
CA ARG A 97 2.40 -27.03 -5.36
C ARG A 97 1.76 -26.09 -6.38
N THR A 98 0.43 -25.99 -6.38
CA THR A 98 -0.28 -25.06 -7.25
C THR A 98 -0.08 -23.63 -6.78
N GLN A 99 0.06 -23.40 -5.47
CA GLN A 99 0.45 -22.07 -4.95
C GLN A 99 1.82 -21.64 -5.46
N GLU A 100 2.82 -22.52 -5.40
CA GLU A 100 4.15 -22.24 -5.92
C GLU A 100 4.14 -22.02 -7.43
N ALA A 101 3.36 -22.81 -8.18
CA ALA A 101 3.19 -22.62 -9.62
C ALA A 101 2.59 -21.25 -9.94
N VAL A 102 1.51 -20.86 -9.24
CA VAL A 102 0.88 -19.54 -9.40
C VAL A 102 1.82 -18.40 -9.00
N ALA A 103 2.64 -18.59 -7.97
CA ALA A 103 3.64 -17.59 -7.55
C ALA A 103 4.70 -17.34 -8.64
N ARG A 104 4.99 -18.32 -9.51
CA ARG A 104 5.94 -18.13 -10.64
C ARG A 104 5.42 -17.11 -11.66
N TYR A 105 4.11 -17.00 -11.86
CA TYR A 105 3.51 -16.00 -12.75
C TYR A 105 3.65 -14.55 -12.25
N HIS A 106 4.06 -14.37 -11.00
CA HIS A 106 4.26 -13.04 -10.40
C HIS A 106 5.72 -12.57 -10.46
N ARG A 107 6.63 -13.38 -11.04
CA ARG A 107 8.06 -13.06 -11.19
C ARG A 107 8.30 -11.96 -12.23
N ARG A 108 9.53 -11.43 -12.25
CA ARG A 108 9.95 -10.35 -13.15
C ARG A 108 9.80 -10.71 -14.64
N ASN A 109 10.03 -11.97 -14.98
CA ASN A 109 9.79 -12.52 -16.31
C ASN A 109 8.82 -13.70 -16.17
N PRO A 110 7.51 -13.47 -16.28
CA PRO A 110 6.52 -14.50 -16.04
C PRO A 110 6.51 -15.51 -17.21
N PRO A 111 6.50 -16.82 -16.94
CA PRO A 111 6.21 -17.81 -17.98
C PRO A 111 4.74 -17.68 -18.42
N PRO A 112 4.39 -18.13 -19.64
CA PRO A 112 3.00 -18.15 -20.10
C PRO A 112 2.12 -18.98 -19.16
N VAL A 113 0.88 -18.55 -18.96
CA VAL A 113 -0.09 -19.21 -18.07
C VAL A 113 -0.42 -20.60 -18.61
N ASP A 114 -0.22 -21.63 -17.78
CA ASP A 114 -0.63 -22.99 -18.10
C ASP A 114 -2.16 -23.06 -17.96
N PRO A 115 -2.90 -23.59 -18.94
CA PRO A 115 -4.35 -23.79 -18.84
C PRO A 115 -4.77 -24.45 -17.52
N LYS A 116 -3.98 -25.39 -16.98
CA LYS A 116 -4.26 -26.10 -15.73
C LYS A 116 -4.29 -25.19 -14.49
N HIS A 117 -3.72 -23.99 -14.58
CA HIS A 117 -3.67 -23.02 -13.49
C HIS A 117 -4.62 -21.84 -13.70
N ARG A 118 -5.35 -21.80 -14.83
CA ARG A 118 -6.31 -20.74 -15.18
C ARG A 118 -7.29 -20.44 -14.04
N ASP A 119 -8.03 -21.46 -13.60
CA ASP A 119 -9.08 -21.27 -12.62
C ASP A 119 -8.52 -20.87 -11.25
N ALA A 120 -7.35 -21.43 -10.87
CA ALA A 120 -6.65 -21.06 -9.64
C ALA A 120 -6.11 -19.62 -9.65
N VAL A 121 -5.76 -19.07 -10.82
CA VAL A 121 -5.37 -17.67 -10.99
C VAL A 121 -6.59 -16.76 -10.93
N LEU A 122 -7.67 -17.10 -11.64
CA LEU A 122 -8.92 -16.32 -11.69
C LEU A 122 -9.61 -16.22 -10.33
N ASP A 123 -9.61 -17.30 -9.54
CA ASP A 123 -10.28 -17.34 -8.24
C ASP A 123 -9.65 -16.39 -7.21
N ARG A 124 -8.32 -16.18 -7.26
CA ARG A 124 -7.59 -15.30 -6.31
C ARG A 124 -7.43 -13.85 -6.75
N LEU A 125 -7.62 -13.56 -8.03
CA LEU A 125 -7.47 -12.23 -8.59
C LEU A 125 -8.33 -11.16 -7.89
N PRO A 126 -9.63 -11.37 -7.57
CA PRO A 126 -10.44 -10.32 -6.95
C PRO A 126 -9.93 -9.92 -5.55
N GLU A 127 -9.62 -10.89 -4.70
CA GLU A 127 -9.14 -10.63 -3.34
C GLU A 127 -7.78 -9.94 -3.35
N THR A 128 -6.82 -10.46 -4.12
CA THR A 128 -5.46 -9.90 -4.22
C THR A 128 -5.50 -8.47 -4.76
N ARG A 129 -6.33 -8.20 -5.77
CA ARG A 129 -6.52 -6.87 -6.33
C ARG A 129 -7.05 -5.90 -5.28
N ASP A 130 -8.04 -6.30 -4.50
CA ASP A 130 -8.65 -5.44 -3.50
C ASP A 130 -7.68 -5.10 -2.35
N LEU A 131 -6.80 -6.04 -1.98
CA LEU A 131 -5.68 -5.80 -1.07
C LEU A 131 -4.70 -4.77 -1.65
N LEU A 132 -4.29 -4.95 -2.91
CA LEU A 132 -3.35 -4.06 -3.58
C LEU A 132 -3.90 -2.64 -3.76
N VAL A 133 -5.21 -2.47 -4.01
CA VAL A 133 -5.82 -1.14 -4.10
C VAL A 133 -5.78 -0.43 -2.74
N ARG A 134 -6.08 -1.14 -1.64
CA ARG A 134 -6.05 -0.58 -0.29
C ARG A 134 -4.63 -0.24 0.19
N SER A 135 -3.65 -1.10 -0.12
CA SER A 135 -2.24 -0.84 0.21
C SER A 135 -1.66 0.27 -0.66
N ALA A 136 -2.01 0.35 -1.95
CA ALA A 136 -1.59 1.42 -2.84
C ALA A 136 -2.11 2.79 -2.38
N LEU A 137 -3.34 2.87 -1.85
CA LEU A 137 -3.86 4.11 -1.28
C LEU A 137 -2.99 4.61 -0.11
N GLY A 138 -2.68 3.74 0.85
CA GLY A 138 -1.84 4.08 1.98
C GLY A 138 -0.43 4.48 1.55
N GLY A 139 0.16 3.73 0.60
CA GLY A 139 1.48 4.02 0.04
C GLY A 139 1.54 5.36 -0.70
N LEU A 140 0.50 5.70 -1.48
CA LEU A 140 0.41 6.99 -2.16
C LEU A 140 0.27 8.15 -1.18
N LEU A 141 -0.54 8.00 -0.11
CA LEU A 141 -0.64 9.02 0.94
C LEU A 141 0.71 9.23 1.64
N LEU A 142 1.41 8.14 1.97
CA LEU A 142 2.73 8.21 2.58
C LEU A 142 3.73 8.90 1.65
N LEU A 143 3.72 8.56 0.36
CA LEU A 143 4.58 9.15 -0.66
C LEU A 143 4.30 10.64 -0.85
N THR A 144 3.03 11.06 -0.86
CA THR A 144 2.68 12.49 -0.92
C THR A 144 3.15 13.24 0.33
N GLY A 145 3.04 12.63 1.51
CA GLY A 145 3.51 13.21 2.75
C GLY A 145 5.03 13.39 2.76
N CYS A 146 5.76 12.35 2.38
CA CYS A 146 7.22 12.40 2.26
C CYS A 146 7.69 13.40 1.20
N ALA A 147 7.00 13.51 0.07
CA ALA A 147 7.34 14.50 -0.96
C ALA A 147 7.19 15.93 -0.41
N ALA A 148 6.12 16.21 0.33
CA ALA A 148 5.90 17.52 0.94
C ALA A 148 6.97 17.85 1.99
N THR A 149 7.33 16.90 2.87
CA THR A 149 8.36 17.11 3.89
C THR A 149 9.76 17.25 3.29
N LEU A 150 10.10 16.46 2.28
CA LEU A 150 11.39 16.59 1.60
C LEU A 150 11.49 17.92 0.87
N LEU A 151 10.40 18.41 0.26
CA LEU A 151 10.36 19.73 -0.34
C LEU A 151 10.58 20.83 0.71
N ALA A 152 9.96 20.72 1.89
CA ALA A 152 10.22 21.63 3.01
C ALA A 152 11.70 21.64 3.42
N VAL A 153 12.31 20.46 3.57
CA VAL A 153 13.74 20.31 3.92
C VAL A 153 14.63 20.95 2.85
N VAL A 154 14.36 20.70 1.57
CA VAL A 154 15.13 21.30 0.46
C VAL A 154 15.05 22.83 0.50
N VAL A 155 13.87 23.40 0.76
CA VAL A 155 13.71 24.86 0.88
C VAL A 155 14.55 25.41 2.03
N VAL A 156 14.56 24.74 3.19
CA VAL A 156 15.37 25.12 4.35
C VAL A 156 16.86 25.00 4.05
N ASP A 157 17.29 23.90 3.45
CA ASP A 157 18.71 23.65 3.13
C ASP A 157 19.23 24.64 2.09
N VAL A 158 18.46 24.97 1.05
CA VAL A 158 18.84 25.98 0.07
C VAL A 158 19.05 27.35 0.74
N ALA A 159 18.13 27.74 1.63
CA ALA A 159 18.27 28.98 2.39
C ALA A 159 19.49 28.94 3.34
N ALA A 160 19.72 27.83 4.02
CA ALA A 160 20.85 27.64 4.94
C ALA A 160 22.20 27.66 4.22
N ILE A 161 22.30 27.04 3.03
CA ILE A 161 23.49 27.11 2.17
C ILE A 161 23.75 28.55 1.74
N SER A 162 22.70 29.28 1.31
CA SER A 162 22.84 30.68 0.91
C SER A 162 23.28 31.60 2.06
N ALA A 163 22.97 31.23 3.30
CA ALA A 163 23.36 31.94 4.52
C ALA A 163 24.70 31.46 5.12
N GLY A 164 25.33 30.42 4.55
CA GLY A 164 26.60 29.88 5.05
C GLY A 164 26.50 29.05 6.34
N THR A 165 25.30 28.63 6.75
CA THR A 165 25.05 27.95 8.04
C THR A 165 25.07 26.42 7.97
N GLY A 166 25.26 25.82 6.78
CA GLY A 166 25.38 24.36 6.56
C GLY A 166 24.05 23.64 6.27
N LEU A 167 24.08 22.30 6.22
CA LEU A 167 22.95 21.42 5.87
C LEU A 167 22.19 20.91 7.11
N SER A 168 20.87 20.73 6.99
CA SER A 168 20.04 20.13 8.04
C SER A 168 20.23 18.61 8.13
N ARG A 169 20.26 18.06 9.37
CA ARG A 169 20.47 16.62 9.66
C ARG A 169 19.17 15.78 9.63
N LEU A 170 18.07 16.33 9.12
CA LEU A 170 16.73 15.75 9.14
C LEU A 170 16.33 14.76 8.02
N PRO A 171 17.11 14.42 6.97
CA PRO A 171 16.53 13.76 5.80
C PRO A 171 16.36 12.25 5.90
N LEU A 172 17.09 11.55 6.78
CA LEU A 172 17.18 10.07 6.69
C LEU A 172 15.84 9.37 6.99
N PHE A 173 15.13 9.77 8.05
CA PHE A 173 13.84 9.19 8.42
C PHE A 173 12.78 9.38 7.31
N TRP A 174 12.66 10.61 6.78
CA TRP A 174 11.69 10.93 5.74
C TRP A 174 12.02 10.24 4.41
N PHE A 175 13.31 10.06 4.13
CA PHE A 175 13.78 9.31 2.96
C PHE A 175 13.39 7.83 3.04
N PHE A 176 13.63 7.17 4.18
CA PHE A 176 13.20 5.78 4.41
C PHE A 176 11.69 5.63 4.28
N LEU A 177 10.93 6.54 4.88
CA LEU A 177 9.47 6.53 4.80
C LEU A 177 8.98 6.74 3.35
N GLY A 178 9.68 7.57 2.57
CA GLY A 178 9.41 7.78 1.16
C GLY A 178 9.66 6.53 0.31
N ILE A 179 10.73 5.78 0.61
CA ILE A 179 10.99 4.48 -0.03
C ILE A 179 9.86 3.50 0.27
N THR A 180 9.42 3.40 1.53
CA THR A 180 8.29 2.54 1.91
C THR A 180 6.99 2.94 1.19
N GLY A 181 6.73 4.25 1.04
CA GLY A 181 5.59 4.77 0.29
C GLY A 181 5.69 4.45 -1.21
N ALA A 182 6.89 4.53 -1.78
CA ALA A 182 7.13 4.22 -3.18
C ALA A 182 6.95 2.73 -3.49
N THR A 183 7.48 1.85 -2.65
CA THR A 183 7.34 0.40 -2.83
C THR A 183 5.88 -0.04 -2.70
N THR A 184 5.15 0.50 -1.74
CA THR A 184 3.73 0.16 -1.52
C THR A 184 2.79 0.82 -2.54
N GLY A 185 2.97 2.11 -2.83
CA GLY A 185 2.14 2.88 -3.77
C GLY A 185 2.46 2.55 -5.23
N ILE A 186 3.65 2.89 -5.70
CA ILE A 186 4.06 2.71 -7.10
C ILE A 186 4.22 1.22 -7.42
N GLY A 187 4.79 0.44 -6.50
CA GLY A 187 4.88 -1.01 -6.64
C GLY A 187 3.50 -1.68 -6.64
N GLY A 188 2.58 -1.22 -5.78
CA GLY A 188 1.18 -1.65 -5.78
C GLY A 188 0.47 -1.39 -7.12
N LEU A 189 0.66 -0.21 -7.70
CA LEU A 189 0.09 0.12 -9.01
C LEU A 189 0.70 -0.71 -10.15
N ARG A 190 2.01 -0.97 -10.13
CA ARG A 190 2.65 -1.83 -11.13
C ARG A 190 2.19 -3.28 -11.01
N THR A 191 2.03 -3.78 -9.80
CA THR A 191 1.54 -5.15 -9.56
C THR A 191 0.08 -5.31 -9.94
N LEU A 192 -0.78 -4.30 -9.68
CA LEU A 192 -2.16 -4.25 -10.19
C LEU A 192 -2.20 -4.35 -11.73
N GLY A 193 -1.36 -3.58 -12.42
CA GLY A 193 -1.29 -3.63 -13.88
C GLY A 193 -0.85 -4.99 -14.42
N ARG A 194 0.05 -5.69 -13.72
CA ARG A 194 0.45 -7.07 -14.07
C ARG A 194 -0.68 -8.06 -13.81
N GLN A 195 -1.41 -7.92 -12.72
CA GLN A 195 -2.54 -8.80 -12.40
C GLN A 195 -3.67 -8.66 -13.44
N GLU A 196 -3.96 -7.45 -13.90
CA GLU A 196 -4.97 -7.28 -14.97
C GLU A 196 -4.49 -7.89 -16.29
N GLN A 197 -3.20 -7.82 -16.61
CA GLN A 197 -2.68 -8.51 -17.79
C GLN A 197 -2.79 -10.05 -17.66
N LEU A 198 -2.40 -10.60 -16.50
CA LEU A 198 -2.54 -12.04 -16.23
C LEU A 198 -3.99 -12.50 -16.31
N ARG A 199 -4.93 -11.65 -15.89
CA ARG A 199 -6.36 -11.90 -16.03
C ARG A 199 -6.78 -12.00 -17.50
N VAL A 200 -6.37 -11.04 -18.32
CA VAL A 200 -6.68 -11.05 -19.76
C VAL A 200 -6.08 -12.28 -20.45
N GLU A 201 -4.83 -12.64 -20.12
CA GLU A 201 -4.17 -13.83 -20.64
C GLU A 201 -4.87 -15.13 -20.18
N ALA A 202 -5.29 -15.22 -18.92
CA ALA A 202 -6.01 -16.37 -18.39
C ALA A 202 -7.45 -16.48 -18.95
N GLU A 203 -8.15 -15.37 -19.13
CA GLU A 203 -9.50 -15.33 -19.71
C GLU A 203 -9.48 -15.79 -21.17
N ALA A 204 -8.41 -15.47 -21.91
CA ALA A 204 -8.22 -15.88 -23.31
C ALA A 204 -7.95 -17.40 -23.48
N LEU A 205 -7.59 -18.11 -22.40
CA LEU A 205 -7.38 -19.56 -22.45
C LEU A 205 -8.72 -20.32 -22.35
N PRO A 206 -8.86 -21.47 -23.04
CA PRO A 206 -10.05 -22.30 -22.93
C PRO A 206 -10.20 -22.85 -21.49
N PRO A 207 -11.44 -23.02 -21.00
CA PRO A 207 -11.68 -23.61 -19.69
C PRO A 207 -11.15 -25.04 -19.64
N VAL A 208 -10.37 -25.37 -18.61
CA VAL A 208 -9.92 -26.74 -18.38
C VAL A 208 -11.04 -27.50 -17.69
N PRO A 209 -11.42 -28.70 -18.17
CA PRO A 209 -12.44 -29.50 -17.49
C PRO A 209 -12.02 -29.76 -16.04
N PRO A 210 -12.97 -29.67 -15.08
CA PRO A 210 -12.65 -29.80 -13.67
C PRO A 210 -11.94 -31.14 -13.43
N PRO A 211 -10.92 -31.17 -12.55
CA PRO A 211 -10.25 -32.42 -12.22
C PRO A 211 -11.29 -33.40 -11.69
N LEU A 212 -11.30 -34.60 -12.28
CA LEU A 212 -12.14 -35.69 -11.83
C LEU A 212 -11.99 -35.82 -10.30
N PRO A 213 -13.10 -35.96 -9.55
CA PRO A 213 -13.02 -36.15 -8.11
C PRO A 213 -12.03 -37.28 -7.84
N PRO A 214 -11.18 -37.16 -6.81
CA PRO A 214 -10.17 -38.16 -6.52
C PRO A 214 -10.90 -39.51 -6.45
N ARG A 215 -10.63 -40.40 -7.41
CA ARG A 215 -11.17 -41.76 -7.38
C ARG A 215 -10.72 -42.31 -6.05
N GLY A 216 -11.67 -42.47 -5.13
CA GLY A 216 -11.43 -43.11 -3.85
C GLY A 216 -10.70 -44.40 -4.14
N ARG A 217 -9.47 -44.54 -3.62
CA ARG A 217 -8.65 -45.72 -3.84
C ARG A 217 -9.52 -46.93 -3.43
N PRO A 218 -9.88 -47.85 -4.34
CA PRO A 218 -10.65 -49.02 -3.95
C PRO A 218 -9.82 -49.78 -2.93
N GLY A 219 -10.26 -49.79 -1.67
CA GLY A 219 -9.53 -50.41 -0.56
C GLY A 219 -9.00 -49.48 0.53
N ALA A 220 -9.37 -48.19 0.58
CA ALA A 220 -9.25 -47.43 1.82
C ALA A 220 -10.23 -48.04 2.86
N ARG A 221 -9.78 -49.08 3.54
CA ARG A 221 -10.47 -49.66 4.70
C ARG A 221 -10.78 -48.52 5.66
N SER A 222 -12.07 -48.26 5.82
CA SER A 222 -12.61 -47.64 7.02
C SER A 222 -12.09 -48.44 8.22
N GLY A 223 -11.13 -47.86 8.93
CA GLY A 223 -10.53 -48.40 10.14
C GLY A 223 -9.76 -47.25 10.77
N SER A 224 -10.05 -46.79 11.98
CA SER A 224 -10.52 -47.52 13.14
C SER A 224 -11.48 -46.64 13.95
N LYS A 225 -12.67 -47.17 14.27
CA LYS A 225 -13.46 -46.68 15.41
C LYS A 225 -12.79 -47.19 16.69
N LEU A 226 -11.74 -46.52 17.13
CA LEU A 226 -11.29 -46.67 18.51
C LEU A 226 -12.21 -45.80 19.36
N ALA A 227 -13.20 -46.45 19.97
CA ALA A 227 -13.91 -45.89 21.11
C ALA A 227 -12.87 -45.61 22.20
N LEU A 228 -12.83 -44.37 22.69
CA LEU A 228 -12.09 -44.02 23.90
C LEU A 228 -12.68 -44.85 25.06
N PRO A 229 -11.84 -45.45 25.92
CA PRO A 229 -12.32 -45.96 27.20
C PRO A 229 -12.75 -44.75 28.04
N GLU A 230 -13.91 -44.85 28.67
CA GLU A 230 -14.29 -43.90 29.70
C GLU A 230 -13.40 -44.10 30.92
N GLU A 231 -12.61 -43.07 31.25
CA GLU A 231 -12.14 -42.75 32.60
C GLU A 231 -12.22 -41.24 32.81
#